data_AF-A0A9P6N6F2-F1
#
_entry.id   AF-A0A9P6N6F2-F1
#
_cell.length_a   1.000
_cell.length_b   1.000
_cell.length_c   1.000
_cell.angle_alpha   90.00
_cell.angle_beta   90.00
_cell.angle_gamma   90.00
#
_symmetry.space_group_name_H-M   'P 1'
#
loop_
_entity.id
_entity.type
_entity.pdbx_description
1 polymer ?
#
loop_
_entity_poly.entity_id
_entity_poly.type
_entity_poly.pdbx_seq_one_letter_code
_entity_poly.pdbx_strand_id
1 'polypeptide(L)'
;MMTIVTIRHEEKLKNKIYNANRIKIKYGIVIEDIIQSAWLCQKKYGVYSHDFNFNFSENLNSSRYTECMFNIPICDLTRPDIHQLWIKSGSIVKSCRELGKLPI
;
A
#
# COMPACT_ATOMS: atom_id res chain seq x y z
N MET A 1 -3.43 -12.14 1.41
CA MET A 1 -2.10 -11.47 1.44
C MET A 1 -2.27 -10.04 0.95
N MET A 2 -1.69 -9.06 1.61
CA MET A 2 -1.67 -7.66 1.15
C MET A 2 -0.29 -7.37 0.55
N THR A 3 -0.24 -6.63 -0.57
CA THR A 3 1.03 -6.36 -1.25
C THR A 3 1.05 -4.93 -1.77
N ILE A 4 2.20 -4.28 -1.60
CA ILE A 4 2.47 -2.98 -2.22
C ILE A 4 2.67 -3.24 -3.71
N VAL A 5 1.80 -2.69 -4.54
CA VAL A 5 1.95 -2.79 -5.99
C VAL A 5 2.58 -1.51 -6.49
N THR A 6 3.84 -1.60 -6.92
CA THR A 6 4.51 -0.50 -7.63
C THR A 6 4.64 -0.88 -9.10
N ILE A 7 4.15 0.00 -9.98
CA ILE A 7 4.34 -0.10 -11.42
C ILE A 7 5.19 1.09 -11.86
N ARG A 8 6.32 0.80 -12.52
CA ARG A 8 6.99 1.75 -13.42
C ARG A 8 6.70 1.28 -14.82
N HIS A 9 6.35 2.21 -15.74
CA HIS A 9 6.26 2.19 -17.22
C HIS A 9 6.02 0.87 -18.00
N GLU A 10 6.43 -0.31 -17.53
CA GLU A 10 6.36 -1.62 -18.17
C GLU A 10 5.33 -2.58 -17.53
N GLU A 11 4.36 -2.11 -16.74
CA GLU A 11 3.28 -2.94 -16.14
C GLU A 11 3.73 -4.16 -15.30
N LYS A 12 5.02 -4.29 -14.97
CA LYS A 12 5.56 -5.40 -14.19
C LYS A 12 5.52 -5.10 -12.69
N LEU A 13 4.89 -6.00 -11.95
CA LEU A 13 4.85 -6.02 -10.49
C LEU A 13 6.28 -6.12 -9.92
N LYS A 14 6.77 -5.08 -9.23
CA LYS A 14 7.98 -5.18 -8.41
C LYS A 14 7.64 -5.41 -6.95
N ASN A 15 7.81 -6.66 -6.50
CA ASN A 15 7.61 -7.05 -5.10
C ASN A 15 8.79 -6.71 -4.18
N LYS A 16 9.85 -6.07 -4.70
CA LYS A 16 11.08 -5.78 -3.96
C LYS A 16 11.32 -4.27 -3.88
N ILE A 17 11.16 -3.73 -2.69
CA ILE A 17 11.55 -2.36 -2.38
C ILE A 17 13.02 -2.38 -1.93
N TYR A 18 13.91 -1.90 -2.79
CA TYR A 18 15.33 -1.79 -2.46
C TYR A 18 15.52 -0.89 -1.24
N ASN A 19 16.43 -1.27 -0.34
CA ASN A 19 16.73 -0.54 0.88
C ASN A 19 15.58 -0.40 1.90
N ALA A 20 14.48 -1.15 1.77
CA ALA A 20 13.39 -1.10 2.75
C ALA A 20 13.87 -1.44 4.17
N ASN A 21 14.88 -2.29 4.31
CA ASN A 21 15.51 -2.59 5.60
C ASN A 21 16.16 -1.36 6.27
N ARG A 22 16.59 -0.35 5.50
CA ARG A 22 17.15 0.89 6.07
C ARG A 22 16.09 1.72 6.78
N ILE A 23 14.82 1.65 6.33
CA ILE A 23 13.69 2.31 6.98
C ILE A 23 13.48 1.69 8.37
N LYS A 24 13.49 0.35 8.45
CA LYS A 24 13.42 -0.38 9.71
C LYS A 24 14.57 -0.03 10.66
N ILE A 25 15.80 -0.05 10.17
CA ILE A 25 16.99 0.24 11.01
C ILE A 25 16.99 1.68 11.51
N LYS A 26 16.60 2.65 10.67
CA LYS A 26 16.69 4.07 11.01
C LYS A 26 15.50 4.57 11.83
N TYR A 27 14.30 4.07 11.54
CA TYR A 27 13.05 4.61 12.09
C TYR A 27 12.24 3.58 12.88
N GLY A 28 12.68 2.33 12.97
CA GLY A 28 11.95 1.26 13.67
C GLY A 28 10.69 0.78 12.94
N ILE A 29 10.42 1.28 11.73
CA ILE A 29 9.19 1.00 10.98
C ILE A 29 9.36 -0.27 10.15
N VAL A 30 8.52 -1.28 10.37
CA VAL A 30 8.49 -2.48 9.52
C VAL A 30 7.53 -2.30 8.33
N ILE A 31 7.77 -3.05 7.25
CA ILE A 31 7.00 -2.91 6.01
C ILE A 31 5.53 -3.25 6.25
N GLU A 32 5.27 -4.21 7.13
CA GLU A 32 3.95 -4.66 7.53
C GLU A 32 3.13 -3.51 8.13
N ASP A 33 3.75 -2.67 8.97
CA ASP A 33 3.10 -1.49 9.55
C ASP A 33 2.72 -0.46 8.46
N ILE A 34 3.61 -0.28 7.47
CA ILE A 34 3.36 0.60 6.33
C ILE A 34 2.15 0.10 5.54
N ILE A 35 2.14 -1.19 5.19
CA ILE A 35 1.05 -1.82 4.43
C ILE A 35 -0.26 -1.73 5.21
N GLN A 36 -0.24 -2.05 6.50
CA GLN A 36 -1.42 -2.05 7.35
C GLN A 36 -2.00 -0.64 7.50
N SER A 37 -1.15 0.36 7.79
CA SER A 37 -1.57 1.75 7.88
C SER A 37 -2.16 2.26 6.57
N ALA A 38 -1.52 1.98 5.44
CA ALA A 38 -2.00 2.43 4.13
C ALA A 38 -3.30 1.74 3.72
N TRP A 39 -3.42 0.44 3.97
CA TRP A 39 -4.64 -0.33 3.69
C TRP A 39 -5.83 0.13 4.53
N LEU A 40 -5.64 0.33 5.84
CA LEU A 40 -6.69 0.85 6.72
C LEU A 40 -7.18 2.22 6.23
N CYS A 41 -6.25 3.07 5.81
CA CYS A 41 -6.58 4.37 5.30
C CYS A 41 -7.38 4.31 3.98
N GLN A 42 -6.89 3.55 3.01
CA GLN A 42 -7.55 3.36 1.72
C GLN A 42 -8.95 2.77 1.90
N LYS A 43 -9.12 1.85 2.87
CA LYS A 43 -10.42 1.27 3.22
C LYS A 43 -11.37 2.31 3.82
N LYS A 44 -10.87 3.21 4.68
CA LYS A 44 -11.67 4.26 5.33
C LYS A 44 -12.17 5.31 4.34
N TYR A 45 -11.30 5.80 3.46
CA TYR A 45 -11.62 6.89 2.54
C TYR A 45 -12.08 6.41 1.16
N GLY A 46 -11.98 5.12 0.86
CA GLY A 46 -12.31 4.54 -0.45
C GLY A 46 -11.33 4.90 -1.57
N VAL A 47 -10.35 5.76 -1.29
CA VAL A 47 -9.32 6.24 -2.21
C VAL A 47 -7.95 6.22 -1.52
N TYR A 48 -6.89 6.12 -2.33
CA TYR A 48 -5.52 6.45 -1.95
C TYR A 48 -5.21 7.85 -2.53
N SER A 49 -4.19 8.55 -2.04
CA SER A 49 -3.89 9.96 -2.37
C SER A 49 -4.87 11.00 -1.79
N HIS A 50 -5.46 10.73 -0.63
CA HIS A 50 -6.17 11.77 0.13
C HIS A 50 -5.22 12.86 0.64
N ASP A 51 -5.69 14.11 0.74
CA ASP A 51 -4.90 15.21 1.28
C ASP A 51 -4.53 14.97 2.75
N PHE A 52 -3.25 15.09 3.05
CA PHE A 52 -2.74 15.00 4.42
C PHE A 52 -2.70 16.36 5.08
N ASN A 53 -3.50 16.53 6.13
CA ASN A 53 -3.15 17.46 7.20
C ASN A 53 -2.24 16.78 8.23
N PHE A 54 -1.22 16.05 7.76
CA PHE A 54 -0.28 15.35 8.64
C PHE A 54 1.09 16.02 8.60
N ASN A 55 1.41 16.75 9.67
CA ASN A 55 2.74 17.32 9.85
C ASN A 55 3.70 16.24 10.34
N PHE A 56 4.51 15.71 9.42
CA PHE A 56 5.45 14.63 9.67
C PHE A 56 6.49 15.02 10.74
N SER A 57 6.89 16.29 10.78
CA SER A 57 7.90 16.82 11.71
C SER A 57 7.41 16.87 13.17
N GLU A 58 6.11 17.10 13.39
CA GLU A 58 5.53 17.17 14.74
C GLU A 58 5.19 15.79 15.31
N ASN A 59 4.90 14.81 14.46
CA ASN A 59 4.39 13.50 14.87
C ASN A 59 5.43 12.38 14.84
N LEU A 60 6.65 12.63 14.36
CA LEU A 60 7.76 11.66 14.37
C LEU A 60 8.14 11.17 15.78
N ASN A 61 7.90 11.98 16.81
CA ASN A 61 8.16 11.64 18.22
C ASN A 61 6.94 11.03 18.94
N SER A 62 5.78 11.01 18.29
CA SER A 62 4.61 10.32 18.81
C SER A 62 4.78 8.83 18.53
N SER A 63 4.94 8.04 19.57
CA SER A 63 4.91 6.57 19.55
C SER A 63 3.59 5.96 19.03
N ARG A 64 2.69 6.79 18.50
CA ARG A 64 1.45 6.38 17.84
C ARG A 64 1.65 6.52 16.34
N TYR A 65 1.83 5.40 15.66
CA TYR A 65 1.55 5.28 14.24
C TYR A 65 0.10 5.75 14.02
N THR A 66 -0.06 6.98 13.54
CA THR A 66 -1.38 7.54 13.29
C THR A 66 -1.98 6.87 12.06
N GLU A 67 -3.29 6.66 12.12
CA GLU A 67 -4.08 6.25 10.97
C GLU A 67 -3.71 7.10 9.75
N CYS A 68 -3.46 6.46 8.60
CA CYS A 68 -3.07 7.11 7.36
C CYS A 68 -1.66 7.70 7.24
N MET A 69 -0.69 7.39 8.12
CA MET A 69 0.68 7.91 7.98
C MET A 69 1.34 7.64 6.61
N PHE A 70 0.87 6.61 5.88
CA PHE A 70 1.35 6.25 4.55
C PHE A 70 0.22 6.21 3.51
N ASN A 71 0.39 6.94 2.40
CA ASN A 71 -0.58 7.04 1.29
C ASN A 71 -0.14 6.31 0.05
N ILE A 72 0.13 5.03 0.20
CA ILE A 72 0.55 4.22 -0.92
C ILE A 72 -0.63 3.35 -1.38
N PRO A 73 -0.81 3.14 -2.69
CA PRO A 73 -1.85 2.24 -3.18
C PRO A 73 -1.56 0.82 -2.70
N ILE A 74 -2.52 0.21 -2.00
CA ILE A 74 -2.43 -1.19 -1.55
C ILE A 74 -3.48 -2.02 -2.28
N CYS A 75 -3.04 -3.12 -2.88
CA CYS A 75 -3.94 -4.12 -3.41
C CYS A 75 -4.19 -5.22 -2.38
N ASP A 76 -5.46 -5.36 -2.00
CA ASP A 76 -5.91 -6.36 -1.06
C ASP A 76 -6.35 -7.65 -1.78
N LEU A 77 -5.42 -8.60 -1.91
CA LEU A 77 -5.70 -9.90 -2.51
C LEU A 77 -6.43 -10.86 -1.55
N THR A 78 -6.82 -10.42 -0.34
CA THR A 78 -7.75 -11.19 0.52
C THR A 78 -9.20 -11.02 0.08
N ARG A 79 -9.49 -9.96 -0.70
CA ARG A 79 -10.80 -9.75 -1.29
C ARG A 79 -11.12 -10.84 -2.33
N PRO A 80 -12.23 -11.58 -2.19
CA PRO A 80 -12.55 -12.71 -3.07
C PRO A 80 -12.70 -12.33 -4.55
N ASP A 81 -13.27 -11.16 -4.83
CA ASP A 81 -13.49 -10.65 -6.19
C ASP A 81 -12.16 -10.37 -6.91
N ILE A 82 -11.23 -9.69 -6.25
CA ILE A 82 -9.88 -9.43 -6.78
C ILE A 82 -9.12 -10.74 -6.97
N HIS A 83 -9.19 -11.64 -5.99
CA HIS A 83 -8.48 -12.92 -6.04
C HIS A 83 -8.98 -13.81 -7.18
N GLN A 84 -10.30 -13.88 -7.40
CA GLN A 84 -10.88 -14.64 -8.50
C GLN A 84 -10.47 -14.08 -9.87
N LEU A 85 -10.48 -12.75 -10.03
CA LEU A 85 -10.01 -12.12 -11.27
C LEU A 85 -8.51 -12.36 -11.49
N TRP A 86 -7.71 -12.37 -10.42
CA TRP A 86 -6.29 -12.67 -10.51
C TRP A 86 -6.05 -14.09 -10.98
N ILE A 87 -6.72 -15.08 -10.37
CA ILE A 87 -6.63 -16.50 -10.80
C ILE A 87 -7.04 -16.62 -12.28
N LYS A 88 -8.12 -15.96 -12.69
CA LYS A 88 -8.63 -16.03 -14.07
C LYS A 88 -7.74 -15.33 -15.09
N SER A 89 -7.17 -14.18 -14.74
CA SER A 89 -6.40 -13.34 -15.67
C SER A 89 -4.89 -13.62 -15.65
N GLY A 90 -4.38 -14.29 -14.62
CA GLY A 90 -2.95 -14.41 -14.36
C GLY A 90 -2.25 -13.10 -13.96
N SER A 91 -2.99 -11.98 -13.85
CA SER A 91 -2.42 -10.66 -13.63
C SER A 91 -2.97 -10.00 -12.37
N ILE A 92 -2.10 -9.86 -11.37
CA ILE A 92 -2.36 -9.07 -10.16
C ILE A 92 -2.67 -7.63 -10.55
N VAL A 93 -1.86 -7.06 -11.45
CA VAL A 93 -2.00 -5.66 -11.92
C VAL A 93 -3.39 -5.40 -12.47
N LYS A 94 -3.84 -6.24 -13.41
CA LYS A 94 -5.18 -6.13 -14.00
C LYS A 94 -6.27 -6.17 -12.93
N SER A 95 -6.15 -7.11 -12.01
CA SER A 95 -7.16 -7.33 -10.96
C SER A 95 -7.25 -6.16 -9.99
N CYS A 96 -6.09 -5.63 -9.59
CA CYS A 96 -5.99 -4.48 -8.70
C CYS A 96 -6.40 -3.16 -9.38
N ARG A 97 -6.16 -3.01 -10.69
CA ARG A 97 -6.62 -1.86 -11.49
C ARG A 97 -8.15 -1.88 -11.65
N GLU A 98 -8.71 -3.00 -12.09
CA GLU A 98 -10.14 -3.10 -12.43
C GLU A 98 -11.06 -3.14 -11.20
N LEU A 99 -10.72 -3.96 -10.19
CA LEU A 99 -11.56 -4.19 -9.02
C LEU A 99 -11.04 -3.51 -7.75
N GLY A 100 -9.72 -3.32 -7.65
CA GLY A 100 -9.09 -2.54 -6.59
C GLY A 100 -9.14 -1.02 -6.83
N LYS A 101 -9.49 -0.58 -8.05
CA LYS A 101 -9.55 0.84 -8.47
C LYS A 101 -8.25 1.60 -8.19
N LEU A 102 -7.11 0.91 -8.33
CA LEU A 102 -5.77 1.49 -8.16
C LEU A 102 -5.23 2.08 -9.48
N PRO A 103 -4.39 3.13 -9.45
CA PRO A 103 -3.88 3.86 -10.61
C PRO A 103 -2.54 3.26 -11.08
N ILE A 104 -2.49 1.93 -11.10
CA ILE A 104 -1.28 1.15 -11.33
C ILE A 104 -1.42 0.49 -12.68
#